data_AF-A0A3B0P8H0-F1
#
_entry.id   AF-A0A3B0P8H0-F1
#
_cell.length_a   1.000
_cell.length_b   1.000
_cell.length_c   1.000
_cell.angle_alpha   90.00
_cell.angle_beta   90.00
_cell.angle_gamma   90.00
#
_symmetry.space_group_name_H-M   'P 1'
#
loop_
_entity.id
_entity.type
_entity.pdbx_description
1 polymer ?
#
loop_
_entity_poly.entity_id
_entity_poly.type
_entity_poly.pdbx_seq_one_letter_code
_entity_poly.pdbx_strand_id
1 'polypeptide(L)'
;MNEAQLRNMRRAVDTAYHGNVKGEADLPKNPSISDIRNFLKNNSALGIGDITAESKRYLNLPGQSTSYNAGKEEMLNLYDKVRKSKNLSRKDFVSNKENIKEFLNLMLETGALPLDALKEITELHYNL
;
A
#
# COMPACT_ATOMS: atom_id res chain seq x y z
N MET A 1 -10.61 9.36 11.62
CA MET A 1 -10.19 8.15 10.86
C MET A 1 -8.69 8.17 10.74
N ASN A 2 -8.00 7.04 10.89
CA ASN A 2 -6.55 6.99 10.63
C ASN A 2 -6.29 6.72 9.13
N GLU A 3 -5.21 7.28 8.59
CA GLU A 3 -4.86 7.18 7.15
C GLU A 3 -4.68 5.73 6.68
N ALA A 4 -4.26 4.82 7.56
CA ALA A 4 -4.07 3.41 7.24
C ALA A 4 -5.40 2.72 6.91
N GLN A 5 -6.46 3.01 7.67
CA GLN A 5 -7.80 2.48 7.42
C GLN A 5 -8.33 2.92 6.04
N LEU A 6 -8.11 4.19 5.66
CA LEU A 6 -8.50 4.70 4.35
C LEU A 6 -7.81 3.96 3.20
N ARG A 7 -6.50 3.72 3.31
CA ARG A 7 -5.72 3.02 2.29
C ARG A 7 -6.11 1.54 2.18
N ASN A 8 -6.47 0.91 3.28
CA ASN A 8 -7.01 -0.46 3.27
C ASN A 8 -8.36 -0.54 2.54
N MET A 9 -9.26 0.43 2.78
CA MET A 9 -10.52 0.49 2.03
C MET A 9 -10.29 0.72 0.54
N ARG A 10 -9.32 1.55 0.15
CA ARG A 10 -8.94 1.75 -1.26
C ARG A 10 -8.59 0.43 -1.94
N ARG A 11 -7.75 -0.39 -1.31
CA ARG A 11 -7.40 -1.72 -1.81
C ARG A 11 -8.64 -2.59 -2.01
N ALA A 12 -9.55 -2.62 -1.04
CA ALA A 12 -10.77 -3.41 -1.12
C ALA A 12 -11.68 -2.94 -2.26
N VAL A 13 -11.95 -1.64 -2.35
CA VAL A 13 -12.89 -1.06 -3.32
C VAL A 13 -12.39 -1.21 -4.77
N ASP A 14 -11.12 -0.90 -5.03
CA ASP A 14 -10.53 -0.93 -6.37
C ASP A 14 -10.48 -2.35 -6.94
N THR A 15 -10.06 -3.30 -6.10
CA THR A 15 -10.02 -4.72 -6.48
C THR A 15 -11.41 -5.33 -6.60
N ALA A 16 -12.40 -4.84 -5.85
CA ALA A 16 -13.80 -5.24 -6.03
C ALA A 16 -14.39 -4.72 -7.34
N TYR A 17 -14.10 -3.47 -7.72
CA TYR A 17 -14.55 -2.88 -8.98
C TYR A 17 -13.94 -3.58 -10.20
N HIS A 18 -12.63 -3.80 -10.20
CA HIS A 18 -11.88 -4.10 -11.42
C HIS A 18 -11.19 -5.45 -11.41
N GLY A 19 -11.12 -6.11 -10.26
CA GLY A 19 -10.40 -7.36 -10.06
C GLY A 19 -11.31 -8.58 -9.99
N ASN A 20 -10.68 -9.76 -9.99
CA ASN A 20 -11.37 -11.01 -9.72
C ASN A 20 -11.16 -11.41 -8.26
N VAL A 21 -11.87 -10.74 -7.36
CA VAL A 21 -11.85 -11.05 -5.92
C VAL A 21 -13.13 -11.76 -5.48
N LYS A 22 -13.04 -12.54 -4.41
CA LYS A 22 -14.22 -13.08 -3.73
C LYS A 22 -14.96 -11.90 -3.08
N GLY A 23 -16.23 -11.74 -3.40
CA GLY A 23 -17.09 -10.75 -2.75
C GLY A 23 -17.46 -11.19 -1.34
N GLU A 24 -17.71 -10.21 -0.49
CA GLU A 24 -18.24 -10.38 0.87
C GLU A 24 -19.62 -9.70 0.98
N ALA A 25 -20.32 -9.92 2.10
CA ALA A 25 -21.70 -9.47 2.27
C ALA A 25 -21.89 -7.95 2.16
N ASP A 26 -20.90 -7.18 2.63
CA ASP A 26 -20.88 -5.71 2.63
C ASP A 26 -20.16 -5.10 1.42
N LEU A 27 -19.42 -5.91 0.66
CA LEU A 27 -18.75 -5.53 -0.57
C LEU A 27 -18.78 -6.70 -1.58
N PRO A 28 -19.85 -6.81 -2.40
CA PRO A 28 -20.01 -7.92 -3.33
C PRO A 28 -18.98 -7.85 -4.47
N LYS A 29 -18.82 -8.98 -5.17
CA LYS A 29 -18.05 -9.01 -6.42
C LYS A 29 -18.78 -8.19 -7.50
N ASN A 30 -18.03 -7.47 -8.32
CA ASN A 30 -18.57 -6.55 -9.34
C ASN A 30 -19.60 -5.56 -8.75
N PRO A 31 -19.24 -4.83 -7.69
CA PRO A 31 -20.16 -3.94 -6.99
C PRO A 31 -20.60 -2.79 -7.90
N SER A 32 -21.83 -2.33 -7.71
CA SER A 32 -22.25 -1.05 -8.28
C SER A 32 -21.57 0.11 -7.54
N ILE A 33 -21.59 1.31 -8.14
CA ILE A 33 -21.13 2.52 -7.43
C ILE A 33 -21.93 2.79 -6.16
N SER A 34 -23.19 2.36 -6.08
CA SER A 34 -24.01 2.48 -4.88
C SER A 34 -23.51 1.56 -3.77
N ASP A 35 -23.15 0.33 -4.09
CA ASP A 35 -22.60 -0.64 -3.13
C ASP A 35 -21.29 -0.12 -2.54
N ILE A 36 -20.41 0.45 -3.37
CA ILE A 36 -19.17 1.08 -2.89
C ILE A 36 -19.44 2.27 -1.96
N ARG A 37 -20.41 3.13 -2.29
CA ARG A 37 -20.74 4.27 -1.42
C ARG A 37 -21.30 3.81 -0.09
N ASN A 38 -22.12 2.77 -0.08
CA ASN A 38 -22.63 2.16 1.15
C ASN A 38 -21.49 1.54 1.96
N PHE A 39 -20.59 0.79 1.32
CA PHE A 39 -19.41 0.23 1.96
C PHE A 39 -18.54 1.31 2.60
N LEU A 40 -18.21 2.39 1.87
CA LEU A 40 -17.43 3.51 2.39
C LEU A 40 -18.14 4.25 3.53
N LYS A 41 -19.46 4.45 3.42
CA LYS A 41 -20.26 5.08 4.47
C LYS A 41 -20.26 4.26 5.76
N ASN A 42 -20.34 2.94 5.65
CA ASN A 42 -20.44 2.04 6.81
C ASN A 42 -19.07 1.75 7.45
N ASN A 43 -17.97 1.85 6.69
CA ASN A 43 -16.64 1.45 7.13
C ASN A 43 -15.66 2.63 7.32
N SER A 44 -16.13 3.87 7.19
CA SER A 44 -15.30 5.07 7.31
C SER A 44 -16.02 6.23 7.99
N ALA A 45 -15.24 7.25 8.37
CA ALA A 45 -15.75 8.54 8.83
C ALA A 45 -15.75 9.62 7.73
N LEU A 46 -15.70 9.22 6.45
CA LEU A 46 -15.69 10.16 5.33
C LEU A 46 -17.03 10.90 5.21
N GLY A 47 -16.97 12.17 4.83
CA GLY A 47 -18.17 12.94 4.49
C GLY A 47 -18.79 12.43 3.18
N ILE A 48 -20.08 12.71 2.98
CA ILE A 48 -20.82 12.33 1.76
C ILE A 48 -20.16 12.89 0.49
N GLY A 49 -19.60 14.11 0.57
CA GLY A 49 -18.83 14.73 -0.52
C GLY A 49 -17.61 13.90 -0.91
N ASP A 50 -16.78 13.52 0.06
CA ASP A 50 -15.59 12.70 -0.15
C ASP A 50 -15.96 11.31 -0.68
N ILE A 51 -16.96 10.66 -0.09
CA ILE A 51 -17.46 9.35 -0.57
C ILE A 51 -17.89 9.46 -2.03
N THR A 52 -18.58 10.54 -2.41
CA THR A 52 -19.03 10.75 -3.78
C THR A 52 -17.86 10.97 -4.75
N ALA A 53 -16.86 11.76 -4.34
CA ALA A 53 -15.69 12.04 -5.16
C ALA A 53 -14.78 10.80 -5.30
N GLU A 54 -14.44 10.16 -4.18
CA GLU A 54 -13.54 9.01 -4.13
C GLU A 54 -14.16 7.79 -4.84
N SER A 55 -15.45 7.50 -4.65
CA SER A 55 -16.13 6.38 -5.35
C SER A 55 -16.07 6.50 -6.87
N LYS A 56 -16.17 7.73 -7.41
CA LYS A 56 -15.97 8.00 -8.85
C LYS A 56 -14.49 7.87 -9.25
N ARG A 57 -13.57 8.36 -8.42
CA ARG A 57 -12.13 8.28 -8.69
C ARG A 57 -11.67 6.83 -8.80
N TYR A 58 -12.07 5.97 -7.87
CA TYR A 58 -11.70 4.55 -7.88
C TYR A 58 -12.28 3.80 -9.08
N LEU A 59 -13.47 4.19 -9.54
CA LEU A 59 -14.06 3.64 -10.75
C LEU A 59 -13.29 4.07 -12.02
N ASN A 60 -12.90 5.34 -12.10
CA ASN A 60 -12.29 5.92 -13.30
C ASN A 60 -10.77 5.75 -13.41
N LEU A 61 -10.07 5.49 -12.30
CA LEU A 61 -8.62 5.33 -12.26
C LEU A 61 -8.24 3.93 -11.71
N PRO A 62 -8.48 2.86 -12.48
CA PRO A 62 -8.22 1.49 -12.03
C PRO A 62 -6.76 1.32 -11.56
N GLY A 63 -6.56 0.66 -10.41
CA GLY A 63 -5.22 0.35 -9.87
C GLY A 63 -4.50 1.53 -9.21
N GLN A 64 -4.95 2.78 -9.40
CA GLN A 64 -4.30 3.94 -8.77
C GLN A 64 -4.40 3.85 -7.25
N SER A 65 -5.54 3.42 -6.73
CA SER A 65 -5.79 3.47 -5.29
C SER A 65 -5.19 2.29 -4.53
N THR A 66 -4.86 1.18 -5.21
CA THR A 66 -4.12 0.04 -4.64
C THR A 66 -2.63 0.36 -4.46
N SER A 67 -2.08 1.29 -5.25
CA SER A 67 -0.65 1.65 -5.26
C SER A 67 -0.08 2.02 -3.89
N TYR A 68 -0.87 2.69 -3.03
CA TYR A 68 -0.44 3.09 -1.69
C TYR A 68 -0.06 1.89 -0.82
N ASN A 69 -0.88 0.84 -0.83
CA ASN A 69 -0.64 -0.35 -0.04
C ASN A 69 0.36 -1.28 -0.72
N ALA A 70 0.32 -1.39 -2.06
CA ALA A 70 1.30 -2.18 -2.81
C ALA A 70 2.73 -1.65 -2.60
N GLY A 71 2.95 -0.34 -2.73
CA GLY A 71 4.26 0.27 -2.49
C GLY A 71 4.73 0.12 -1.04
N LYS A 72 3.82 0.33 -0.07
CA LYS A 72 4.13 0.11 1.35
C LYS A 72 4.54 -1.35 1.62
N GLU A 73 3.80 -2.31 1.10
CA GLU A 73 4.08 -3.74 1.29
C GLU A 73 5.45 -4.10 0.74
N GLU A 74 5.80 -3.63 -0.45
CA GLU A 74 7.11 -3.92 -1.02
C GLU A 74 8.25 -3.25 -0.24
N MET A 75 8.08 -1.99 0.16
CA MET A 75 9.09 -1.31 1.00
C MET A 75 9.31 -2.01 2.34
N LEU A 76 8.24 -2.52 2.97
CA LEU A 76 8.35 -3.32 4.20
C LEU A 76 9.01 -4.68 3.95
N ASN A 77 8.74 -5.32 2.81
CA ASN A 77 9.39 -6.56 2.42
C ASN A 77 10.90 -6.38 2.23
N LEU A 78 11.32 -5.30 1.54
CA LEU A 78 12.74 -4.96 1.36
C LEU A 78 13.42 -4.68 2.70
N TYR A 79 12.79 -3.86 3.55
CA TYR A 79 13.26 -3.61 4.92
C TYR A 79 13.46 -4.93 5.68
N ASP A 80 12.48 -5.84 5.59
CA ASP A 80 12.53 -7.14 6.26
C ASP A 80 13.62 -8.05 5.72
N LYS A 81 13.86 -8.06 4.41
CA LYS A 81 14.96 -8.81 3.80
C LYS A 81 16.32 -8.29 4.27
N VAL A 82 16.54 -6.97 4.19
CA VAL A 82 17.81 -6.32 4.56
C VAL A 82 18.13 -6.53 6.04
N ARG A 83 17.17 -6.32 6.95
CA ARG A 83 17.45 -6.55 8.39
C ARG A 83 17.75 -8.03 8.70
N LYS A 84 17.09 -8.96 8.00
CA LYS A 84 17.28 -10.40 8.20
C LYS A 84 18.62 -10.88 7.67
N SER A 85 19.11 -10.36 6.54
CA SER A 85 20.45 -10.70 6.04
C SER A 85 21.57 -10.27 7.00
N LYS A 86 21.34 -9.19 7.77
CA LYS A 86 22.23 -8.75 8.85
C LYS A 86 22.00 -9.49 10.19
N ASN A 87 21.08 -10.46 10.26
CA ASN A 87 20.67 -11.17 11.48
C ASN A 87 20.19 -10.24 12.62
N LEU A 88 19.53 -9.14 12.27
CA LEU A 88 19.08 -8.13 13.24
C LEU A 88 17.58 -8.22 13.50
N SER A 89 17.21 -8.03 14.77
CA SER A 89 15.82 -7.73 15.10
C SER A 89 15.43 -6.34 14.55
N ARG A 90 14.13 -6.07 14.43
CA ARG A 90 13.63 -4.73 14.06
C ARG A 90 14.20 -3.64 14.97
N LYS A 91 14.28 -3.91 16.28
CA LYS A 91 14.80 -2.97 17.27
C LYS A 91 16.27 -2.68 17.02
N ASP A 92 17.09 -3.70 16.85
CA ASP A 92 18.54 -3.55 16.68
C ASP A 92 18.88 -2.86 15.36
N PHE A 93 18.15 -3.18 14.29
CA PHE A 93 18.31 -2.54 13.00
C PHE A 93 18.02 -1.02 13.06
N VAL A 94 16.93 -0.63 13.73
CA VAL A 94 16.51 0.78 13.83
C VAL A 94 17.35 1.56 14.84
N SER A 95 17.79 0.93 15.94
CA SER A 95 18.63 1.58 16.95
C SER A 95 20.06 1.84 16.45
N ASN A 96 20.55 1.04 15.50
CA ASN A 96 21.81 1.33 14.82
C ASN A 96 21.58 2.38 13.71
N LYS A 97 22.03 3.62 13.95
CA LYS A 97 21.85 4.74 13.02
C LYS A 97 22.42 4.46 11.64
N GLU A 98 23.54 3.76 11.53
CA GLU A 98 24.17 3.48 10.23
C GLU A 98 23.33 2.50 9.41
N ASN A 99 22.77 1.46 10.03
CA ASN A 99 21.91 0.50 9.32
C ASN A 99 20.65 1.15 8.75
N ILE A 100 19.93 1.90 9.57
CA ILE A 100 18.68 2.54 9.12
C ILE A 100 18.95 3.67 8.14
N LYS A 101 20.04 4.43 8.33
CA LYS A 101 20.44 5.50 7.41
C LYS A 101 20.84 4.93 6.05
N GLU A 102 21.68 3.90 6.01
CA GLU A 102 22.09 3.23 4.76
C GLU A 102 20.86 2.76 3.97
N PHE A 103 19.93 2.07 4.64
CA PHE A 103 18.70 1.58 4.01
C PHE A 103 17.85 2.74 3.48
N LEU A 104 17.60 3.78 4.29
CA LEU A 104 16.77 4.92 3.88
C LEU A 104 17.43 5.73 2.76
N ASN A 105 18.76 5.88 2.77
CA ASN A 105 19.48 6.57 1.70
C ASN A 105 19.30 5.85 0.37
N LEU A 106 19.47 4.52 0.34
CA LEU A 106 19.26 3.74 -0.89
C LEU A 106 17.82 3.91 -1.44
N MET A 107 16.84 3.97 -0.54
CA MET A 107 15.43 4.10 -0.88
C MET A 107 15.03 5.51 -1.35
N LEU A 108 15.74 6.56 -0.92
CA LEU A 108 15.32 7.95 -1.11
C LEU A 108 16.22 8.74 -2.07
N GLU A 109 17.51 8.40 -2.17
CA GLU A 109 18.48 9.13 -3.00
C GLU A 109 18.44 8.69 -4.48
N THR A 110 17.77 7.58 -4.79
CA THR A 110 17.58 7.07 -6.16
C THR A 110 16.39 7.71 -6.90
N GLY A 111 15.64 8.59 -6.23
CA GLY A 111 14.44 9.21 -6.77
C GLY A 111 13.24 8.26 -6.85
N ALA A 112 12.18 8.66 -7.56
CA ALA A 112 11.00 7.84 -7.72
C ALA A 112 11.22 6.76 -8.79
N LEU A 113 11.61 5.56 -8.35
CA LEU A 113 11.77 4.39 -9.21
C LEU A 113 10.53 3.48 -9.19
N PRO A 114 10.29 2.70 -10.27
CA PRO A 114 9.41 1.54 -10.20
C PRO A 114 9.85 0.58 -9.09
N LEU A 115 8.88 -0.08 -8.43
CA LEU A 115 9.17 -0.99 -7.30
C LEU A 115 10.16 -2.11 -7.67
N ASP A 116 10.09 -2.64 -8.88
CA ASP A 116 11.00 -3.69 -9.34
C ASP A 116 12.45 -3.19 -9.44
N ALA A 117 12.67 -1.97 -9.96
CA ALA A 117 13.99 -1.37 -10.02
C ALA A 117 14.54 -1.05 -8.63
N LEU A 118 13.69 -0.56 -7.73
CA LEU A 118 14.04 -0.30 -6.33
C LEU A 118 14.46 -1.58 -5.61
N LYS A 119 13.73 -2.67 -5.87
CA LYS A 119 14.06 -4.01 -5.37
C LYS A 119 15.40 -4.50 -5.90
N GLU A 120 15.62 -4.43 -7.21
CA GLU A 120 16.87 -4.89 -7.84
C GLU A 120 18.09 -4.16 -7.27
N ILE A 121 18.01 -2.82 -7.16
CA ILE A 121 19.09 -2.01 -6.59
C ILE A 121 19.32 -2.36 -5.11
N THR A 122 18.26 -2.61 -4.34
CA THR A 122 18.36 -3.02 -2.93
C THR A 122 19.01 -4.38 -2.78
N GLU A 123 18.59 -5.36 -3.58
CA GLU A 123 19.13 -6.72 -3.56
C GLU A 123 20.61 -6.74 -3.98
N LEU A 124 20.97 -5.94 -5.00
CA LEU A 124 22.36 -5.77 -5.43
C LEU A 124 23.23 -5.11 -4.34
N HIS A 125 22.77 -4.02 -3.72
CA HIS A 125 23.55 -3.28 -2.71
C HIS A 125 23.84 -4.14 -1.46
N TYR A 126 22.89 -4.98 -1.05
CA TYR A 126 23.00 -5.79 0.16
C TYR A 126 23.43 -7.25 -0.10
N ASN A 127 23.72 -7.64 -1.34
CA ASN A 127 24.02 -9.02 -1.76
C ASN A 127 22.96 -10.02 -1.28
N LEU A 128 21.68 -9.74 -1.58
CA LEU A 128 20.52 -10.56 -1.20
C LEU A 128 20.15 -11.61 -2.25
#